data_AF-K0KAU1-F1
#
_entry.id   AF-K0KAU1-F1
#
_cell.length_a   1.000
_cell.length_b   1.000
_cell.length_c   1.000
_cell.angle_alpha   90.00
_cell.angle_beta   90.00
_cell.angle_gamma   90.00
#
_symmetry.space_group_name_H-M   'P 1'
#
loop_
_entity.id
_entity.type
_entity.pdbx_description
1 polymer ?
#
loop_
_entity_poly.entity_id
_entity_poly.type
_entity_poly.pdbx_seq_one_letter_code
_entity_poly.pdbx_strand_id
1 'polypeptide(L)'
;MPEIPMPKDIREAVIRELYRQVGSLDWEGVSIRSRTAYYTRWVEDEAIGGELADYYTAEGMRVWLKDGPLKEYARALENFGSYAIYATKRLSPADEFVAQVLGDSWKIKTGSTREKPMHCVATDGTLERYVCWGRPRAFRDLLWAAVNNAVSARLKPLIVVYVTDDSVVEEPLKRKHELIAKHCSLDLAYVRRRLTTLPQS
;
A
#
# COMPACT_ATOMS: atom_id res chain seq x y z
N MET A 1 -2.43 -16.54 24.35
CA MET A 1 -2.67 -17.85 23.73
C MET A 1 -1.30 -18.48 23.49
N PRO A 2 -1.08 -19.75 23.85
CA PRO A 2 0.16 -20.40 23.47
C PRO A 2 0.12 -20.60 21.95
N GLU A 3 0.98 -19.89 21.23
CA GLU A 3 1.20 -20.05 19.79
C GLU A 3 2.00 -21.34 19.62
N ILE A 4 1.36 -22.41 19.14
CA ILE A 4 2.12 -23.51 18.56
C ILE A 4 2.91 -22.90 17.39
N PRO A 5 4.25 -22.97 17.38
CA PRO A 5 5.03 -22.39 16.30
C PRO A 5 4.65 -23.07 14.99
N MET A 6 3.97 -22.32 14.12
CA MET A 6 3.58 -22.83 12.81
C MET A 6 4.82 -23.03 11.92
N PRO A 7 4.99 -24.21 11.29
CA PRO A 7 6.02 -24.47 10.31
C PRO A 7 6.05 -23.42 9.19
N LYS A 8 7.26 -23.13 8.71
CA LYS A 8 7.49 -22.05 7.74
C LYS A 8 6.80 -22.36 6.40
N ASP A 9 6.91 -23.57 5.92
CA ASP A 9 6.29 -24.08 4.68
C ASP A 9 4.77 -23.94 4.70
N ILE A 10 4.11 -24.35 5.80
CA ILE A 10 2.65 -24.17 5.96
C ILE A 10 2.29 -22.68 5.95
N ARG A 11 3.05 -21.87 6.70
CA ARG A 11 2.84 -20.42 6.73
C ARG A 11 2.92 -19.80 5.34
N GLU A 12 3.96 -20.15 4.59
CA GLU A 12 4.19 -19.62 3.25
C GLU A 12 3.12 -20.09 2.26
N ALA A 13 2.67 -21.35 2.34
CA ALA A 13 1.59 -21.88 1.53
C ALA A 13 0.27 -21.12 1.77
N VAL A 14 -0.10 -20.94 3.05
CA VAL A 14 -1.30 -20.19 3.43
C VAL A 14 -1.22 -18.73 2.96
N ILE A 15 -0.06 -18.06 3.11
CA ILE A 15 0.09 -16.68 2.65
C ILE A 15 -0.03 -16.58 1.12
N ARG A 16 0.55 -17.53 0.37
CA ARG A 16 0.42 -17.57 -1.09
C ARG A 16 -1.03 -17.71 -1.51
N GLU A 17 -1.75 -18.66 -0.91
CA GLU A 17 -3.16 -18.89 -1.23
C GLU A 17 -4.02 -17.68 -0.85
N LEU A 18 -3.80 -17.12 0.33
CA LEU A 18 -4.45 -15.89 0.76
C LEU A 18 -4.19 -14.76 -0.24
N TYR A 19 -2.95 -14.50 -0.64
CA TYR A 19 -2.61 -13.43 -1.57
C TYR A 19 -3.09 -13.69 -3.00
N ARG A 20 -3.28 -14.96 -3.39
CA ARG A 20 -3.96 -15.36 -4.63
C ARG A 20 -5.44 -14.95 -4.59
N GLN A 21 -6.14 -15.30 -3.51
CA GLN A 21 -7.54 -14.93 -3.34
C GLN A 21 -7.73 -13.42 -3.17
N VAL A 22 -6.88 -12.76 -2.38
CA VAL A 22 -6.91 -11.30 -2.19
C VAL A 22 -6.57 -10.57 -3.48
N GLY A 23 -5.69 -11.11 -4.31
CA GLY A 23 -5.35 -10.57 -5.62
C GLY A 23 -6.49 -10.58 -6.61
N SER A 24 -7.39 -11.56 -6.55
CA SER A 24 -8.61 -11.57 -7.38
C SER A 24 -9.66 -10.57 -6.88
N LEU A 25 -9.53 -10.10 -5.63
CA LEU A 25 -10.32 -9.02 -5.05
C LEU A 25 -9.64 -7.66 -5.29
N ASP A 26 -10.43 -6.58 -5.38
CA ASP A 26 -9.91 -5.24 -5.11
C ASP A 26 -9.86 -5.00 -3.60
N TRP A 27 -9.05 -5.79 -2.88
CA TRP A 27 -9.05 -5.83 -1.41
C TRP A 27 -8.91 -4.44 -0.75
N GLU A 28 -8.17 -3.56 -1.40
CA GLU A 28 -7.92 -2.22 -0.90
C GLU A 28 -9.14 -1.29 -1.05
N GLY A 29 -10.02 -1.57 -2.02
CA GLY A 29 -11.35 -0.98 -2.19
C GLY A 29 -12.45 -1.67 -1.38
N VAL A 30 -12.25 -2.90 -0.89
CA VAL A 30 -13.27 -3.62 -0.09
C VAL A 30 -13.57 -2.87 1.21
N SER A 31 -14.86 -2.56 1.42
CA SER A 31 -15.36 -1.90 2.63
C SER A 31 -15.08 -2.69 3.90
N ILE A 32 -14.94 -2.00 5.04
CA ILE A 32 -14.70 -2.64 6.36
C ILE A 32 -15.78 -3.69 6.67
N ARG A 33 -17.05 -3.38 6.35
CA ARG A 33 -18.18 -4.30 6.57
C ARG A 33 -18.04 -5.57 5.74
N SER A 34 -17.62 -5.45 4.49
CA SER A 34 -17.40 -6.58 3.58
C SER A 34 -16.17 -7.41 3.98
N ARG A 35 -15.11 -6.79 4.52
CA ARG A 35 -13.91 -7.50 4.99
C ARG A 35 -14.22 -8.54 6.06
N THR A 36 -15.17 -8.25 6.97
CA THR A 36 -15.62 -9.21 7.99
C THR A 36 -16.13 -10.53 7.39
N ALA A 37 -16.87 -10.47 6.28
CA ALA A 37 -17.39 -11.67 5.62
C ALA A 37 -16.26 -12.48 4.94
N TYR A 38 -15.26 -11.80 4.35
CA TYR A 38 -14.09 -12.48 3.79
C TYR A 38 -13.25 -13.18 4.86
N TYR A 39 -13.06 -12.57 6.03
CA TYR A 39 -12.36 -13.24 7.13
C TYR A 39 -13.06 -14.52 7.57
N THR A 40 -14.40 -14.48 7.72
CA THR A 40 -15.17 -15.70 8.03
C THR A 40 -14.99 -16.76 6.96
N ARG A 41 -15.09 -16.38 5.67
CA ARG A 41 -14.87 -17.33 4.56
C ARG A 41 -13.48 -17.96 4.59
N TRP A 42 -12.42 -17.19 4.84
CA TRP A 42 -11.06 -17.72 4.91
C TRP A 42 -10.79 -18.60 6.13
N VAL A 43 -11.49 -18.37 7.24
CA VAL A 43 -11.44 -19.26 8.39
C VAL A 43 -12.12 -20.61 8.09
N GLU A 44 -13.10 -20.64 7.19
CA GLU A 44 -13.82 -21.84 6.77
C GLU A 44 -13.21 -22.51 5.52
N ASP A 45 -12.26 -21.85 4.85
CA ASP A 45 -11.59 -22.32 3.64
C ASP A 45 -10.58 -23.42 3.98
N GLU A 46 -10.66 -24.57 3.32
CA GLU A 46 -9.78 -25.72 3.59
C GLU A 46 -8.29 -25.39 3.35
N ALA A 47 -7.97 -24.60 2.33
CA ALA A 47 -6.59 -24.24 1.97
C ALA A 47 -6.01 -23.10 2.81
N ILE A 48 -6.84 -22.44 3.63
CA ILE A 48 -6.40 -21.39 4.57
C ILE A 48 -6.74 -21.79 5.99
N GLY A 49 -8.02 -21.80 6.37
CA GLY A 49 -8.50 -22.17 7.69
C GLY A 49 -8.19 -23.61 8.08
N GLY A 50 -8.30 -24.55 7.14
CA GLY A 50 -7.94 -25.97 7.36
C GLY A 50 -6.48 -26.13 7.76
N GLU A 51 -5.57 -25.55 6.98
CA GLU A 51 -4.12 -25.54 7.27
C GLU A 51 -3.77 -24.81 8.59
N LEU A 52 -4.58 -23.83 9.00
CA LEU A 52 -4.38 -23.08 10.23
C LEU A 52 -4.99 -23.75 11.48
N ALA A 53 -5.86 -24.75 11.31
CA ALA A 53 -6.70 -25.32 12.38
C ALA A 53 -5.92 -25.94 13.53
N ASP A 54 -4.76 -26.53 13.24
CA ASP A 54 -3.90 -27.14 14.25
C ASP A 54 -3.13 -26.11 15.09
N TYR A 55 -3.06 -24.84 14.64
CA TYR A 55 -2.23 -23.80 15.23
C TYR A 55 -3.03 -22.70 15.92
N TYR A 56 -4.25 -22.45 15.46
CA TYR A 56 -5.08 -21.34 15.91
C TYR A 56 -6.53 -21.76 16.13
N THR A 57 -7.18 -21.11 17.10
CA THR A 57 -8.64 -21.06 17.14
C THR A 57 -9.17 -20.22 15.97
N ALA A 58 -10.44 -20.35 15.61
CA ALA A 58 -11.06 -19.52 14.57
C ALA A 58 -10.85 -18.00 14.79
N GLU A 59 -10.95 -17.52 16.03
CA GLU A 59 -10.65 -16.13 16.36
C GLU A 59 -9.15 -15.81 16.20
N GLY A 60 -8.27 -16.72 16.62
CA GLY A 60 -6.83 -16.60 16.42
C GLY A 60 -6.45 -16.50 14.94
N MET A 61 -7.05 -17.32 14.07
CA MET A 61 -6.85 -17.27 12.62
C MET A 61 -7.24 -15.92 12.06
N ARG A 62 -8.42 -15.41 12.46
CA ARG A 62 -8.91 -14.10 12.01
C ARG A 62 -7.95 -13.00 12.39
N VAL A 63 -7.45 -12.99 13.63
CA VAL A 63 -6.45 -12.03 14.10
C VAL A 63 -5.16 -12.17 13.30
N TRP A 64 -4.67 -13.40 13.12
CA TRP A 64 -3.45 -13.68 12.36
C TRP A 64 -3.56 -13.17 10.93
N LEU A 65 -4.60 -13.55 10.18
CA LEU A 65 -4.86 -13.13 8.80
C LEU A 65 -4.87 -11.60 8.67
N LYS A 66 -5.65 -10.94 9.54
CA LYS A 66 -5.88 -9.49 9.52
C LYS A 66 -4.63 -8.69 9.90
N ASP A 67 -4.06 -8.98 11.07
CA ASP A 67 -3.01 -8.14 11.68
C ASP A 67 -1.59 -8.61 11.26
N GLY A 68 -1.49 -9.76 10.59
CA GLY A 68 -0.29 -10.27 9.91
C GLY A 68 -0.32 -10.01 8.40
N PRO A 69 -0.49 -11.04 7.54
CA PRO A 69 -0.33 -10.91 6.09
C PRO A 69 -1.17 -9.82 5.44
N LEU A 70 -2.44 -9.62 5.82
CA LEU A 70 -3.30 -8.65 5.12
C LEU A 70 -3.00 -7.19 5.47
N LYS A 71 -2.44 -6.96 6.66
CA LYS A 71 -1.92 -5.63 7.03
C LYS A 71 -0.76 -5.21 6.12
N GLU A 72 0.03 -6.17 5.66
CA GLU A 72 1.18 -5.92 4.80
C GLU A 72 0.82 -5.84 3.31
N TYR A 73 -0.40 -6.22 2.93
CA TYR A 73 -0.79 -6.35 1.52
C TYR A 73 -0.61 -5.05 0.72
N ALA A 74 -0.98 -3.89 1.29
CA ALA A 74 -0.81 -2.61 0.62
C ALA A 74 0.68 -2.30 0.30
N ARG A 75 1.60 -2.70 1.18
CA ARG A 75 3.05 -2.55 0.99
C ARG A 75 3.58 -3.57 -0.02
N ALA A 76 3.05 -4.79 0.02
CA ALA A 76 3.38 -5.83 -0.94
C ALA A 76 3.04 -5.39 -2.38
N LEU A 77 1.92 -4.68 -2.59
CA LEU A 77 1.59 -4.12 -3.91
C LEU A 77 2.60 -3.07 -4.39
N GLU A 78 3.24 -2.34 -3.48
CA GLU A 78 4.32 -1.38 -3.74
C GLU A 78 5.70 -2.06 -3.95
N ASN A 79 5.74 -3.40 -3.99
CA ASN A 79 6.97 -4.19 -3.99
C ASN A 79 7.86 -3.92 -2.75
N PHE A 80 7.25 -3.69 -1.59
CA PHE A 80 7.94 -3.36 -0.35
C PHE A 80 7.67 -4.38 0.76
N GLY A 81 8.70 -4.65 1.57
CA GLY A 81 8.61 -5.56 2.73
C GLY A 81 8.73 -7.05 2.38
N SER A 82 8.78 -7.89 3.42
CA SER A 82 8.98 -9.34 3.28
C SER A 82 7.81 -10.06 2.62
N TYR A 83 6.61 -9.47 2.64
CA TYR A 83 5.42 -10.04 2.01
C TYR A 83 5.31 -9.73 0.52
N ALA A 84 6.16 -8.85 -0.02
CA ALA A 84 6.15 -8.49 -1.43
C ALA A 84 6.23 -9.72 -2.34
N ILE A 85 7.04 -10.72 -1.98
CA ILE A 85 7.23 -11.94 -2.77
C ILE A 85 5.94 -12.76 -2.98
N TYR A 86 4.92 -12.60 -2.14
CA TYR A 86 3.67 -13.34 -2.25
C TYR A 86 2.61 -12.62 -3.08
N ALA A 87 2.79 -11.32 -3.36
CA ALA A 87 1.76 -10.55 -4.03
C ALA A 87 1.61 -11.00 -5.48
N THR A 88 0.37 -11.20 -5.90
CA THR A 88 0.00 -11.61 -7.25
C THR A 88 -0.21 -10.41 -8.18
N LYS A 89 -0.14 -9.20 -7.64
CA LYS A 89 -0.26 -7.94 -8.37
C LYS A 89 0.79 -6.93 -7.89
N ARG A 90 1.15 -6.00 -8.76
CA ARG A 90 2.06 -4.88 -8.49
C ARG A 90 1.52 -3.57 -9.01
N LEU A 91 1.69 -2.52 -8.23
CA LEU A 91 1.49 -1.16 -8.71
C LEU A 91 2.64 -0.78 -9.63
N SER A 92 2.34 0.00 -10.68
CA SER A 92 3.38 0.63 -11.49
C SER A 92 4.36 1.39 -10.61
N PRO A 93 5.68 1.29 -10.84
CA PRO A 93 6.69 1.80 -9.94
C PRO A 93 6.63 3.33 -9.78
N ALA A 94 7.23 3.83 -8.69
CA ALA A 94 7.08 5.23 -8.31
C ALA A 94 7.80 6.22 -9.24
N ASP A 95 8.86 5.76 -9.88
CA ASP A 95 9.59 6.50 -10.92
C ASP A 95 8.69 6.91 -12.10
N GLU A 96 7.74 6.06 -12.51
CA GLU A 96 6.79 6.40 -13.57
C GLU A 96 5.98 7.66 -13.24
N PHE A 97 5.38 7.73 -12.04
CA PHE A 97 4.59 8.92 -11.69
C PHE A 97 5.46 10.11 -11.29
N VAL A 98 6.69 9.89 -10.81
CA VAL A 98 7.64 10.97 -10.54
C VAL A 98 7.98 11.69 -11.84
N ALA A 99 8.32 10.93 -12.89
CA ALA A 99 8.55 11.49 -14.23
C ALA A 99 7.30 12.19 -14.79
N GLN A 100 6.12 11.57 -14.63
CA GLN A 100 4.85 12.17 -15.06
C GLN A 100 4.56 13.53 -14.41
N VAL A 101 4.83 13.67 -13.11
CA VAL A 101 4.43 14.86 -12.33
C VAL A 101 5.51 15.95 -12.33
N LEU A 102 6.79 15.57 -12.26
CA LEU A 102 7.90 16.51 -12.14
C LEU A 102 8.67 16.71 -13.46
N GLY A 103 8.50 15.80 -14.42
CA GLY A 103 9.20 15.80 -15.72
C GLY A 103 10.26 14.70 -15.81
N ASP A 104 10.62 14.31 -17.04
CA ASP A 104 11.48 13.15 -17.34
C ASP A 104 12.93 13.27 -16.81
N SER A 105 13.39 14.48 -16.47
CA SER A 105 14.71 14.69 -15.85
C SER A 105 14.75 14.26 -14.39
N TRP A 106 13.59 14.13 -13.73
CA TRP A 106 13.50 13.78 -12.31
C TRP A 106 13.62 12.28 -12.10
N LYS A 107 14.46 11.89 -11.14
CA LYS A 107 14.68 10.50 -10.74
C LYS A 107 14.60 10.34 -9.24
N ILE A 108 14.19 9.16 -8.79
CA ILE A 108 14.25 8.80 -7.37
C ILE A 108 15.72 8.60 -6.98
N LYS A 109 16.15 9.30 -5.93
CA LYS A 109 17.49 9.14 -5.34
C LYS A 109 17.61 7.74 -4.75
N THR A 110 18.63 6.99 -5.19
CA THR A 110 18.86 5.61 -4.77
C THR A 110 18.89 5.48 -3.25
N GLY A 111 18.20 4.48 -2.71
CA GLY A 111 18.16 4.21 -1.27
C GLY A 111 17.34 5.20 -0.45
N SER A 112 16.60 6.13 -1.07
CA SER A 112 15.72 7.09 -0.36
C SER A 112 14.30 6.58 -0.11
N THR A 113 13.87 5.51 -0.80
CA THR A 113 12.50 4.98 -0.68
C THR A 113 12.23 4.35 0.70
N ARG A 114 11.15 4.75 1.34
CA ARG A 114 10.68 4.28 2.67
C ARG A 114 9.16 4.19 2.65
N GLU A 115 8.56 3.67 3.73
CA GLU A 115 7.18 3.16 3.72
C GLU A 115 6.20 3.82 4.70
N LYS A 116 6.66 4.62 5.68
CA LYS A 116 5.77 5.27 6.66
C LYS A 116 5.73 6.81 6.55
N PRO A 117 4.79 7.38 5.79
CA PRO A 117 4.06 6.74 4.66
C PRO A 117 5.02 6.42 3.51
N MET A 118 4.55 5.85 2.39
CA MET A 118 5.44 5.62 1.25
C MET A 118 6.03 6.96 0.80
N HIS A 119 7.36 7.05 0.75
CA HIS A 119 8.06 8.28 0.38
C HIS A 119 9.46 8.04 -0.16
N CYS A 120 10.01 9.05 -0.83
CA CYS A 120 11.37 9.08 -1.33
C CYS A 120 11.86 10.54 -1.47
N VAL A 121 13.13 10.68 -1.88
CA VAL A 121 13.67 11.94 -2.39
C VAL A 121 13.81 11.82 -3.90
N ALA A 122 13.22 12.74 -4.65
CA ALA A 122 13.39 12.87 -6.10
C ALA A 122 14.35 14.02 -6.42
N THR A 123 15.12 13.90 -7.51
CA THR A 123 16.07 14.92 -7.94
C THR A 123 16.19 14.98 -9.46
N ASP A 124 16.40 16.17 -10.01
CA ASP A 124 16.79 16.40 -11.41
C ASP A 124 18.32 16.60 -11.57
N GLY A 125 19.10 16.36 -10.51
CA GLY A 125 20.53 16.61 -10.43
C GLY A 125 20.91 17.98 -9.85
N THR A 126 19.98 18.93 -9.79
CA THR A 126 20.19 20.27 -9.21
C THR A 126 19.33 20.50 -7.97
N LEU A 127 18.06 20.14 -8.06
CA LEU A 127 17.06 20.29 -7.01
C LEU A 127 16.73 18.93 -6.39
N GLU A 128 16.31 18.96 -5.14
CA GLU A 128 15.77 17.79 -4.44
C GLU A 128 14.35 18.09 -3.94
N ARG A 129 13.49 17.08 -3.99
CA ARG A 129 12.12 17.14 -3.49
C ARG A 129 11.78 15.92 -2.67
N TYR A 130 11.10 16.15 -1.55
CA TYR A 130 10.45 15.08 -0.83
C TYR A 130 9.15 14.70 -1.53
N VAL A 131 8.99 13.43 -1.87
CA VAL A 131 7.78 12.92 -2.51
C VAL A 131 7.19 11.83 -1.62
N CYS A 132 5.94 11.97 -1.21
CA CYS A 132 5.21 10.91 -0.50
C CYS A 132 3.90 10.57 -1.20
N TRP A 133 3.50 9.30 -1.16
CA TRP A 133 2.34 8.84 -1.91
C TRP A 133 1.47 7.82 -1.18
N GLY A 134 0.21 7.76 -1.60
CA GLY A 134 -0.78 6.86 -1.05
C GLY A 134 -2.15 7.02 -1.71
N ARG A 135 -3.09 6.15 -1.33
CA ARG A 135 -4.50 6.26 -1.74
C ARG A 135 -5.19 7.48 -1.09
N PRO A 136 -6.36 7.94 -1.59
CA PRO A 136 -7.07 9.09 -1.02
C PRO A 136 -7.31 9.00 0.49
N ARG A 137 -7.63 7.81 1.01
CA ARG A 137 -7.85 7.57 2.45
C ARG A 137 -6.63 7.85 3.34
N ALA A 138 -5.42 7.82 2.77
CA ALA A 138 -4.17 8.08 3.47
C ALA A 138 -3.78 9.57 3.50
N PHE A 139 -4.58 10.46 2.88
CA PHE A 139 -4.19 11.87 2.67
C PHE A 139 -3.80 12.60 3.96
N ARG A 140 -4.49 12.35 5.08
CA ARG A 140 -4.14 12.95 6.38
C ARG A 140 -2.71 12.60 6.80
N ASP A 141 -2.34 11.32 6.65
CA ASP A 141 -1.03 10.84 7.08
C ASP A 141 0.07 11.30 6.12
N LEU A 142 -0.24 11.40 4.81
CA LEU A 142 0.63 12.01 3.79
C LEU A 142 0.87 13.50 4.07
N LEU A 143 -0.20 14.24 4.38
CA LEU A 143 -0.14 15.65 4.72
C LEU A 143 0.79 15.88 5.91
N TRP A 144 0.60 15.10 6.98
CA TRP A 144 1.44 15.20 8.16
C TRP A 144 2.92 14.92 7.85
N ALA A 145 3.21 13.90 7.05
CA ALA A 145 4.57 13.59 6.63
C ALA A 145 5.20 14.71 5.79
N ALA A 146 4.45 15.27 4.84
CA ALA A 146 4.89 16.37 3.99
C ALA A 146 5.19 17.65 4.79
N VAL A 147 4.30 18.03 5.72
CA VAL A 147 4.52 19.20 6.61
C VAL A 147 5.74 18.98 7.49
N ASN A 148 5.88 17.81 8.12
CA ASN A 148 7.05 17.52 8.95
C ASN A 148 8.36 17.58 8.16
N ASN A 149 8.36 17.09 6.92
CA ASN A 149 9.54 17.17 6.06
C ASN A 149 9.87 18.61 5.67
N ALA A 150 8.87 19.42 5.32
CA ALA A 150 9.06 20.84 5.01
C ALA A 150 9.72 21.60 6.18
N VAL A 151 9.31 21.31 7.41
CA VAL A 151 9.85 21.94 8.62
C VAL A 151 11.28 21.43 8.92
N SER A 152 11.50 20.12 8.83
CA SER A 152 12.73 19.49 9.33
C SER A 152 13.86 19.48 8.29
N ALA A 153 13.56 19.02 7.08
CA ALA A 153 14.54 18.82 6.01
C ALA A 153 14.57 19.97 4.98
N ARG A 154 13.57 20.87 5.03
CA ARG A 154 13.43 22.04 4.14
C ARG A 154 13.41 21.70 2.64
N LEU A 155 13.09 20.47 2.28
CA LEU A 155 12.80 20.10 0.89
C LEU A 155 11.37 20.52 0.55
N LYS A 156 11.13 20.97 -0.69
CA LYS A 156 9.78 21.30 -1.16
C LYS A 156 8.95 20.01 -1.32
N PRO A 157 7.92 19.75 -0.49
CA PRO A 157 7.19 18.50 -0.55
C PRO A 157 6.29 18.41 -1.77
N LEU A 158 6.09 17.20 -2.25
CA LEU A 158 5.06 16.81 -3.20
C LEU A 158 4.27 15.63 -2.61
N ILE A 159 2.98 15.81 -2.44
CA ILE A 159 2.05 14.73 -2.11
C ILE A 159 1.51 14.17 -3.43
N VAL A 160 1.63 12.85 -3.62
CA VAL A 160 1.02 12.15 -4.75
C VAL A 160 -0.10 11.26 -4.25
N VAL A 161 -1.34 11.61 -4.57
CA VAL A 161 -2.49 10.75 -4.31
C VAL A 161 -2.72 9.90 -5.54
N TYR A 162 -2.71 8.58 -5.39
CA TYR A 162 -2.96 7.67 -6.51
C TYR A 162 -4.29 6.94 -6.39
N VAL A 163 -4.87 6.66 -7.56
CA VAL A 163 -5.96 5.69 -7.74
C VAL A 163 -5.51 4.56 -8.66
N THR A 164 -6.17 3.42 -8.53
CA THR A 164 -5.98 2.25 -9.39
C THR A 164 -7.18 2.09 -10.31
N ASP A 165 -6.92 1.70 -11.56
CA ASP A 165 -7.94 1.29 -12.54
C ASP A 165 -9.09 2.31 -12.70
N ASP A 166 -10.34 1.82 -12.71
CA ASP A 166 -11.58 2.58 -12.88
C ASP A 166 -12.01 3.36 -11.63
N SER A 167 -11.22 3.34 -10.56
CA SER A 167 -11.54 4.09 -9.35
C SER A 167 -11.51 5.59 -9.64
N VAL A 168 -12.65 6.26 -9.44
CA VAL A 168 -12.78 7.71 -9.56
C VAL A 168 -12.69 8.32 -8.16
N VAL A 169 -11.87 9.36 -8.02
CA VAL A 169 -11.90 10.20 -6.82
C VAL A 169 -13.07 11.15 -6.95
N GLU A 170 -13.96 11.15 -5.96
CA GLU A 170 -15.05 12.11 -5.91
C GLU A 170 -14.49 13.55 -5.93
N GLU A 171 -14.98 14.38 -6.85
CA GLU A 171 -14.53 15.76 -7.03
C GLU A 171 -14.58 16.61 -5.73
N PRO A 172 -15.63 16.50 -4.88
CA PRO A 172 -15.63 17.21 -3.59
C PRO A 172 -14.46 16.84 -2.69
N LEU A 173 -14.05 15.56 -2.67
CA LEU A 173 -12.93 15.09 -1.86
C LEU A 173 -11.60 15.60 -2.42
N LYS A 174 -11.41 15.49 -3.74
CA LYS A 174 -10.22 16.01 -4.43
C LYS A 174 -10.04 17.51 -4.19
N ARG A 175 -11.10 18.29 -4.38
CA ARG A 175 -11.10 19.74 -4.12
C ARG A 175 -10.75 20.07 -2.68
N LYS A 176 -11.24 19.28 -1.70
CA LYS A 176 -10.88 19.46 -0.30
C LYS A 176 -9.38 19.23 -0.06
N HIS A 177 -8.80 18.19 -0.66
CA HIS A 177 -7.36 17.93 -0.55
C HIS A 177 -6.52 19.06 -1.16
N GLU A 178 -6.92 19.57 -2.33
CA GLU A 178 -6.26 20.70 -3.00
C GLU A 178 -6.28 21.98 -2.15
N LEU A 179 -7.43 22.31 -1.54
CA LEU A 179 -7.55 23.46 -0.64
C LEU A 179 -6.63 23.33 0.58
N ILE A 180 -6.54 22.14 1.18
CA ILE A 180 -5.67 21.89 2.33
C ILE A 180 -4.20 21.98 1.93
N ALA A 181 -3.79 21.32 0.85
CA ALA A 181 -2.41 21.35 0.36
C ALA A 181 -1.97 22.80 0.05
N LYS A 182 -2.84 23.57 -0.62
CA LYS A 182 -2.61 25.00 -0.89
C LYS A 182 -2.48 25.81 0.40
N HIS A 183 -3.33 25.57 1.38
CA HIS A 183 -3.25 26.27 2.67
C HIS A 183 -1.93 25.99 3.39
N CYS A 184 -1.38 24.79 3.26
CA CYS A 184 -0.09 24.39 3.82
C CYS A 184 1.11 24.69 2.90
N SER A 185 0.92 25.35 1.75
CA SER A 185 1.98 25.61 0.75
C SER A 185 2.70 24.34 0.27
N LEU A 186 1.96 23.25 0.08
CA LEU A 186 2.44 21.96 -0.41
C LEU A 186 1.98 21.73 -1.85
N ASP A 187 2.82 21.09 -2.66
CA ASP A 187 2.39 20.63 -3.98
C ASP A 187 1.62 19.30 -3.83
N LEU A 188 0.55 19.14 -4.62
CA LEU A 188 -0.30 17.96 -4.64
C LEU A 188 -0.55 17.53 -6.09
N ALA A 189 -0.41 16.24 -6.37
CA ALA A 189 -0.76 15.65 -7.65
C ALA A 189 -1.67 14.44 -7.46
N TYR A 190 -2.63 14.29 -8.37
CA TYR A 190 -3.42 13.08 -8.50
C TYR A 190 -2.94 12.29 -9.72
N VAL A 191 -2.64 11.02 -9.53
CA VAL A 191 -2.16 10.14 -10.60
C VAL A 191 -2.95 8.85 -10.64
N ARG A 192 -2.96 8.21 -11.82
CA ARG A 192 -3.46 6.84 -11.95
C ARG A 192 -2.27 5.90 -11.99
N ARG A 193 -2.29 4.87 -11.15
CA ARG A 193 -1.30 3.80 -11.16
C ARG A 193 -1.92 2.53 -11.70
N ARG A 194 -1.17 1.83 -12.53
CA ARG A 194 -1.61 0.57 -13.13
C ARG A 194 -1.37 -0.57 -12.14
N LEU A 195 -2.32 -1.49 -12.04
CA LEU A 195 -2.17 -2.70 -11.26
C LEU A 195 -1.89 -3.87 -12.22
N THR A 196 -0.66 -4.36 -12.23
CA THR A 196 -0.21 -5.42 -13.14
C THR A 196 -0.20 -6.76 -12.43
N THR A 197 -0.82 -7.77 -13.01
CA THR A 197 -0.77 -9.15 -12.51
C THR A 197 0.63 -9.73 -12.73
N LEU A 198 1.17 -10.36 -11.69
CA LEU A 198 2.45 -11.07 -11.75
C LEU A 198 2.25 -12.52 -12.22
N PRO A 199 3.21 -13.11 -12.96
CA PRO A 199 3.19 -14.53 -13.25
C PRO A 199 3.19 -15.33 -11.94
N GLN A 200 2.29 -16.31 -11.82
CA GLN A 200 2.33 -17.23 -10.68
C GLN A 200 3.49 -18.21 -10.89
N SER A 201 4.43 -18.23 -9.93
CA SER A 201 5.56 -19.16 -9.89
C SER A 201 5.19 -20.38 -9.07
#